data_AF-A0A1I5RMZ3-F1
#
_entry.id   AF-A0A1I5RMZ3-F1
#
_cell.length_a   1.000
_cell.length_b   1.000
_cell.length_c   1.000
_cell.angle_alpha   90.00
_cell.angle_beta   90.00
_cell.angle_gamma   90.00
#
_symmetry.space_group_name_H-M   'P 1'
#
loop_
_entity.id
_entity.type
_entity.pdbx_description
1 polymer ?
#
loop_
_entity_poly.entity_id
_entity_poly.type
_entity_poly.pdbx_seq_one_letter_code
_entity_poly.pdbx_strand_id
1 'polypeptide(L)' 'MSSDPAPKPLESPCRRQCCLDEHEQCLGCGRTLQEILDWGAADNARRRLICLAAEQRLRERKRGR' A
#
# COMPACT_ATOMS: atom_id res chain seq x y z
N MET A 1 9.92 2.37 -31.68
CA MET A 1 8.91 3.42 -31.46
C MET A 1 8.27 3.15 -30.11
N SER A 2 8.49 4.05 -29.15
CA SER A 2 8.19 3.87 -27.73
C SER A 2 6.69 3.79 -27.48
N SER A 3 6.25 2.70 -26.85
CA SER A 3 4.88 2.55 -26.38
C SER A 3 4.64 3.44 -25.16
N ASP A 4 3.64 4.30 -25.33
CA ASP A 4 2.98 5.15 -24.34
C ASP A 4 2.83 4.47 -22.96
N PRO A 5 3.28 5.09 -21.85
CA PRO A 5 2.97 4.58 -20.54
C PRO A 5 1.53 4.98 -20.21
N ALA A 6 0.58 4.12 -20.60
CA ALA A 6 -0.78 4.14 -20.05
C ALA A 6 -0.68 4.30 -18.51
N PRO A 7 -1.54 5.12 -17.88
CA PRO A 7 -1.47 5.35 -16.45
C PRO A 7 -1.64 4.00 -15.74
N LYS A 8 -0.53 3.49 -15.20
CA LYS A 8 -0.50 2.15 -14.60
C LYS A 8 -1.62 2.07 -13.57
N PRO A 9 -2.44 0.99 -13.58
CA PRO A 9 -3.33 0.74 -12.47
C PRO A 9 -2.48 0.76 -11.21
N LEU A 10 -2.95 1.42 -10.14
CA LEU A 10 -2.21 1.50 -8.89
C LEU A 10 -1.89 0.08 -8.46
N GLU A 11 -0.63 -0.29 -8.67
CA GLU A 11 -0.10 -1.60 -8.39
C GLU A 11 -0.19 -1.75 -6.89
N SER A 12 -0.67 -2.89 -6.39
CA SER A 12 -0.64 -3.09 -4.96
C SER A 12 0.83 -3.00 -4.51
N PRO A 13 1.20 -2.14 -3.55
CA PRO A 13 2.56 -2.06 -3.01
C PRO A 13 2.93 -3.32 -2.20
N CYS A 14 2.20 -4.42 -2.39
CA CYS A 14 2.43 -5.69 -1.76
C CYS A 14 3.66 -6.35 -2.38
N ARG A 15 4.79 -6.26 -1.67
CA ARG A 15 6.04 -6.95 -2.01
C ARG A 15 5.99 -8.47 -1.79
N ARG A 16 4.79 -9.04 -1.60
CA ARG A 16 4.54 -10.45 -1.20
C ARG A 16 5.32 -10.88 0.05
N GLN A 17 5.72 -9.91 0.86
CA GLN A 17 6.39 -10.10 2.13
C GLN A 17 5.50 -9.48 3.21
N CYS A 18 4.34 -10.10 3.42
CA CYS A 18 3.35 -9.63 4.38
C CYS A 18 3.75 -10.11 5.78
N CYS A 19 4.37 -9.23 6.56
CA CYS A 19 4.51 -9.41 8.01
C CYS A 19 3.61 -8.37 8.68
N LEU A 20 2.46 -8.80 9.19
CA LEU A 20 1.58 -7.96 9.99
C LEU A 20 2.16 -7.86 11.40
N ASP A 21 2.06 -6.69 12.02
CA ASP A 21 2.36 -6.53 13.44
C ASP A 21 1.09 -6.69 14.30
N GLU A 22 1.20 -6.37 15.58
CA GLU A 22 0.11 -6.48 16.56
C GLU A 22 -1.07 -5.53 16.27
N HIS A 23 -0.84 -4.50 15.47
CA HIS A 23 -1.86 -3.56 14.99
C HIS A 23 -2.35 -3.92 13.58
N GLU A 24 -2.11 -5.16 13.16
CA GLU A 24 -2.48 -5.67 11.85
C GLU A 24 -1.88 -4.82 10.72
N GLN A 25 -0.71 -4.22 10.95
CA GLN A 25 -0.04 -3.34 10.00
C GLN A 25 1.11 -4.07 9.33
N CYS A 26 1.08 -4.12 8.01
CA CYS A 26 2.11 -4.70 7.17
C CYS A 26 3.43 -3.94 7.35
N LEU A 27 4.41 -4.56 7.99
CA LEU A 27 5.75 -4.02 8.21
C LEU A 27 6.51 -3.78 6.91
N GLY A 28 6.22 -4.56 5.86
CA GLY A 28 6.87 -4.42 4.56
C GLY A 28 6.28 -3.31 3.70
N CYS A 29 4.96 -3.16 3.72
CA CYS A 29 4.20 -2.32 2.78
C CYS A 29 3.48 -1.14 3.43
N GLY A 30 3.43 -1.06 4.76
CA GLY A 30 2.82 0.05 5.53
C GLY A 30 1.28 0.06 5.57
N ARG A 31 0.62 -0.90 4.92
CA ARG A 31 -0.85 -1.04 4.85
C ARG A 31 -1.40 -1.84 6.02
N THR A 32 -2.59 -1.53 6.49
CA THR A 32 -3.26 -2.38 7.49
C THR A 32 -3.99 -3.56 6.85
N LEU A 33 -4.29 -4.60 7.63
CA LEU A 33 -5.06 -5.76 7.18
C LEU A 33 -6.43 -5.33 6.64
N GLN A 34 -7.11 -4.42 7.34
CA GLN A 34 -8.34 -3.78 6.86
C GLN A 34 -8.17 -3.20 5.46
N GLU A 35 -7.11 -2.45 5.18
CA GLU A 35 -6.84 -1.87 3.86
C GLU A 35 -6.45 -2.89 2.79
N ILE A 36 -5.88 -4.03 3.19
CA ILE A 36 -5.57 -5.16 2.30
C ILE A 36 -6.87 -5.87 1.91
N LEU A 37 -7.79 -6.05 2.86
CA LEU A 37 -9.13 -6.60 2.63
C LEU A 37 -9.98 -5.64 1.78
N ASP A 38 -10.00 -4.35 2.14
CA ASP A 38 -10.70 -3.30 1.39
C ASP A 38 -10.17 -3.21 -0.05
N TRP A 39 -8.88 -3.48 -0.31
CA TRP A 39 -8.27 -3.30 -1.64
C TRP A 39 -9.00 -4.02 -2.77
N GLY A 40 -9.51 -5.23 -2.50
CA GLY A 40 -10.26 -6.02 -3.46
C GLY A 40 -11.57 -5.33 -3.88
N ALA A 41 -12.22 -4.65 -2.94
CA ALA A 41 -13.47 -3.91 -3.15
C ALA A 41 -13.26 -2.40 -3.36
N ALA A 42 -12.04 -1.88 -3.19
CA ALA A 42 -11.73 -0.46 -3.20
C ALA A 42 -11.63 0.09 -4.62
N ASP A 43 -12.29 1.23 -4.85
CA ASP A 43 -12.16 2.03 -6.06
C ASP A 43 -10.79 2.70 -6.18
N ASN A 44 -10.44 3.13 -7.40
CA ASN A 44 -9.17 3.82 -7.69
C ASN A 44 -8.87 5.00 -6.75
N ALA A 45 -9.89 5.76 -6.34
CA ALA A 45 -9.73 6.86 -5.38
C ALA A 45 -9.30 6.34 -4.00
N ARG A 46 -9.97 5.29 -3.50
CA ARG A 46 -9.65 4.67 -2.20
C ARG A 46 -8.29 3.97 -2.23
N ARG A 47 -7.96 3.33 -3.36
CA ARG A 47 -6.62 2.77 -3.61
C ARG A 47 -5.52 3.82 -3.48
N ARG A 48 -5.72 5.04 -4.02
CA ARG A 48 -4.76 6.15 -3.84
C ARG A 48 -4.60 6.54 -2.38
N LEU A 49 -5.71 6.72 -1.67
CA LEU A 49 -5.69 7.09 -0.24
C LEU A 49 -4.92 6.05 0.58
N ILE A 50 -5.19 4.77 0.34
CA ILE A 50 -4.50 3.67 1.03
C ILE A 50 -3.00 3.69 0.72
N CYS A 51 -2.60 3.90 -0.54
CA CYS A 51 -1.18 4.00 -0.89
C CYS A 51 -0.49 5.19 -0.20
N LEU A 52 -1.13 6.36 -0.18
CA LEU A 52 -0.60 7.54 0.49
C LEU A 52 -0.47 7.33 2.00
N ALA A 53 -1.49 6.76 2.64
CA ALA A 53 -1.47 6.44 4.07
C ALA A 53 -0.40 5.40 4.40
N ALA A 54 -0.25 4.38 3.56
CA ALA A 54 0.77 3.35 3.71
C ALA A 54 2.20 3.90 3.59
N GLU A 55 2.45 4.78 2.62
CA GLU A 55 3.75 5.47 2.49
C GLU A 55 4.05 6.33 3.71
N GLN A 56 3.07 7.09 4.22
CA GLN A 56 3.23 7.87 5.45
C GLN A 56 3.60 6.99 6.63
N ARG A 57 2.83 5.92 6.89
CA ARG A 57 3.11 4.98 7.97
C ARG A 57 4.48 4.33 7.85
N LEU A 58 4.87 3.94 6.65
CA LEU A 58 6.19 3.35 6.40
C LEU A 58 7.32 4.34 6.71
N ARG A 59 7.13 5.62 6.32
CA ARG A 59 8.08 6.71 6.61
C ARG A 59 8.16 7.01 8.10
N GLU A 60 7.04 7.06 8.79
CA GLU A 60 6.98 7.27 10.25
C GLU A 60 7.68 6.14 11.00
N ARG A 61 7.40 4.88 10.65
CA ARG A 61 8.11 3.72 11.24
C ARG A 61 9.60 3.74 10.96
N LYS A 62 10.01 4.06 9.73
CA LYS A 62 11.44 4.20 9.39
C LYS A 62 12.14 5.31 10.16
N ARG A 63 11.40 6.33 10.61
CA ARG A 63 11.93 7.43 11.41
C ARG A 63 12.02 7.11 12.91
N GLY A 64 11.23 6.14 13.37
CA GLY A 64 11.24 5.66 14.77
C GLY A 64 12.19 4.48 15.04
N ARG A 65 13.02 4.09 14.07
CA ARG A 65 14.02 3.02 14.17
C ARG A 65 15.42 3.62 14.06
#